data_AF-A0A0F9H780-F1
#
_entry.id   AF-A0A0F9H780-F1
#
_cell.length_a   1.000
_cell.length_b   1.000
_cell.length_c   1.000
_cell.angle_alpha   90.00
_cell.angle_beta   90.00
_cell.angle_gamma   90.00
#
_symmetry.space_group_name_H-M   'P 1'
#
loop_
_entity.id
_entity.type
_entity.pdbx_description
1 polymer ?
#
loop_
_entity_poly.entity_id
_entity_poly.type
_entity_poly.pdbx_seq_one_letter_code
_entity_poly.pdbx_strand_id
1 'polypeptide(L)'
;MASNPIFVDPYRVEQSVLIAVHSTTLAVRGWTAGADGSRIHAISAAATDAGGSTMILYHAERMTLQTAMGTGALTDSTDTCTRTSGSFITDGWLVGDRLFVHGPTTLANTFFVTLTGVAALTLTFTGSTVDTAENLPSGAILYRLAQLHLTTLAANAGNAASTDALDMLITDYPAADATPDRYLTLGANDALVFSVGTAVGASPDRVDITCWGGDY
;
A
#
# COMPACT_ATOMS: atom_id res chain seq x y z
N MET A 1 -2.35 3.13 -36.81
CA MET A 1 -1.13 3.29 -35.99
C MET A 1 -1.56 4.02 -34.74
N ALA A 2 -1.62 3.33 -33.59
CA ALA A 2 -1.90 4.00 -32.33
C ALA A 2 -0.68 4.85 -32.01
N SER A 3 -0.85 6.17 -32.02
CA SER A 3 0.15 7.09 -31.50
C SER A 3 0.32 6.76 -30.01
N ASN A 4 1.45 6.19 -29.64
CA ASN A 4 1.84 6.14 -28.23
C ASN A 4 1.73 7.57 -27.69
N PRO A 5 0.95 7.82 -26.63
CA PRO A 5 0.83 9.17 -26.10
C PRO A 5 2.23 9.68 -25.73
N ILE A 6 2.63 10.77 -26.38
CA ILE A 6 3.76 11.59 -25.95
C ILE A 6 3.30 12.28 -24.67
N PHE A 7 3.94 11.93 -23.55
CA PHE A 7 3.71 12.56 -22.26
C PHE A 7 4.18 14.02 -22.30
N VAL A 8 3.32 14.95 -21.85
CA VAL A 8 3.58 16.41 -21.89
C VAL A 8 3.57 17.08 -20.51
N ASP A 9 3.35 16.31 -19.45
CA ASP A 9 3.26 16.77 -18.05
C ASP A 9 4.53 16.45 -17.23
N PRO A 10 4.75 17.07 -16.04
CA PRO A 10 6.01 16.97 -15.30
C PRO A 10 6.42 15.52 -15.06
N TYR A 11 7.42 15.12 -15.85
CA TYR A 11 7.87 13.78 -16.19
C TYR A 11 8.26 12.86 -15.01
N ARG A 12 8.42 13.37 -13.78
CA ARG A 12 8.83 12.59 -12.60
C ARG A 12 8.35 13.26 -11.32
N VAL A 13 7.23 12.78 -10.79
CA VAL A 13 6.87 13.03 -9.39
C VAL A 13 7.60 12.00 -8.56
N GLU A 14 8.35 12.48 -7.58
CA GLU A 14 8.96 11.66 -6.54
C GLU A 14 8.02 11.64 -5.34
N GLN A 15 7.68 10.45 -4.88
CA GLN A 15 6.94 10.26 -3.62
C GLN A 15 7.79 9.38 -2.72
N SER A 16 8.11 9.91 -1.54
CA SER A 16 8.86 9.19 -0.52
C SER A 16 7.99 8.93 0.69
N VAL A 17 8.13 7.73 1.24
CA VAL A 17 7.46 7.29 2.45
C VAL A 17 8.47 6.62 3.36
N LEU A 18 8.29 6.85 4.65
CA LEU A 18 9.13 6.29 5.69
C LEU A 18 8.29 5.32 6.53
N ILE A 19 8.81 4.11 6.72
CA ILE A 19 8.29 3.13 7.66
C ILE A 19 9.24 3.13 8.86
N ALA A 20 8.77 3.72 9.97
CA ALA A 20 9.52 3.81 11.21
C ALA A 20 9.41 2.52 12.02
N VAL A 21 10.17 2.45 13.11
CA VAL A 21 10.09 1.41 14.15
C VAL A 21 8.66 0.96 14.44
N HIS A 22 8.42 -0.34 14.35
CA HIS A 22 7.13 -0.96 14.67
C HIS A 22 7.33 -2.40 15.16
N SER A 23 6.41 -2.89 15.99
CA SER A 23 6.46 -4.24 16.57
C SER A 23 5.71 -5.30 15.76
N THR A 24 4.88 -4.89 14.79
CA THR A 24 4.01 -5.75 13.97
C THR A 24 4.13 -5.42 12.49
N THR A 25 3.52 -6.16 11.58
CA THR A 25 3.58 -5.83 10.15
C THR A 25 2.82 -4.52 9.87
N LEU A 26 3.54 -3.46 9.49
CA LEU A 26 2.95 -2.18 9.08
C LEU A 26 2.81 -2.15 7.55
N ALA A 27 1.74 -1.54 7.05
CA ALA A 27 1.58 -1.22 5.64
C ALA A 27 1.38 0.28 5.46
N VAL A 28 2.09 0.88 4.51
CA VAL A 28 1.99 2.30 4.21
C VAL A 28 1.80 2.51 2.70
N ARG A 29 0.90 3.42 2.35
CA ARG A 29 0.69 3.80 0.96
C ARG A 29 1.82 4.72 0.50
N GLY A 30 2.57 4.30 -0.52
CA GLY A 30 3.68 5.07 -1.08
C GLY A 30 3.39 5.75 -2.42
N TRP A 31 2.33 5.36 -3.13
CA TRP A 31 1.85 6.07 -4.30
C TRP A 31 0.32 6.04 -4.40
N THR A 32 -0.30 7.11 -4.87
CA THR A 32 -1.72 7.10 -5.29
C THR A 32 -1.80 7.62 -6.71
N ALA A 33 -2.46 6.86 -7.57
CA ALA A 33 -2.60 7.21 -8.95
C ALA A 33 -3.63 8.32 -9.18
N GLY A 34 -3.40 9.13 -10.20
CA GLY A 34 -4.37 10.09 -10.70
C GLY A 34 -5.66 9.45 -11.22
N ALA A 35 -6.59 10.29 -11.65
CA ALA A 35 -7.90 9.86 -12.15
C ALA A 35 -7.80 8.98 -13.41
N ASP A 36 -6.73 9.13 -14.19
CA ASP A 36 -6.47 8.36 -15.41
C ASP A 36 -5.46 7.20 -15.20
N GLY A 37 -4.95 7.05 -13.96
CA GLY A 37 -3.94 6.07 -13.57
C GLY A 37 -2.53 6.66 -13.50
N SER A 38 -1.53 5.80 -13.29
CA SER A 38 -0.12 6.21 -13.30
C SER A 38 0.79 5.15 -13.90
N ARG A 39 2.01 5.58 -14.24
CA ARG A 39 3.18 4.71 -14.44
C ARG A 39 4.22 4.95 -13.36
N ILE A 40 4.71 3.86 -12.78
CA ILE A 40 5.81 3.87 -11.81
C ILE A 40 7.03 3.28 -12.48
N HIS A 41 8.09 4.07 -12.60
CA HIS A 41 9.30 3.75 -13.35
C HIS A 41 10.45 3.27 -12.47
N ALA A 42 10.41 3.59 -11.18
CA ALA A 42 11.40 3.12 -10.22
C ALA A 42 10.81 3.10 -8.81
N ILE A 43 11.26 2.13 -8.01
CA ILE A 43 10.92 2.00 -6.60
C ILE A 43 12.18 1.56 -5.89
N SER A 44 12.70 2.38 -4.98
CA SER A 44 13.89 2.09 -4.19
C SER A 44 13.54 2.03 -2.71
N ALA A 45 14.01 1.01 -2.02
CA ALA A 45 13.91 0.86 -0.58
C ALA A 45 15.30 0.81 0.06
N ALA A 46 15.55 1.66 1.05
CA ALA A 46 16.73 1.66 1.88
C ALA A 46 16.34 1.38 3.33
N ALA A 47 17.21 0.75 4.11
CA ALA A 47 17.01 0.49 5.53
C ALA A 47 18.21 0.97 6.33
N THR A 48 17.94 1.44 7.55
CA THR A 48 18.98 1.62 8.58
C THR A 48 18.98 0.48 9.60
N ASP A 49 18.04 -0.46 9.49
CA ASP A 49 17.94 -1.62 10.38
C ASP A 49 19.10 -2.61 10.17
N ALA A 50 19.64 -3.11 11.27
CA ALA A 50 20.74 -4.06 11.28
C ALA A 50 20.32 -5.53 11.13
N GLY A 51 19.03 -5.83 11.32
CA GLY A 51 18.50 -7.20 11.21
C GLY A 51 18.23 -7.65 9.76
N GLY A 52 18.04 -6.68 8.86
CA GLY A 52 17.45 -6.96 7.56
C GLY A 52 15.95 -7.27 7.71
N SER A 53 15.20 -7.17 6.62
CA SER A 53 13.75 -7.28 6.67
C SER A 53 13.16 -7.90 5.42
N THR A 54 11.93 -8.38 5.50
CA THR A 54 11.16 -8.76 4.30
C THR A 54 10.40 -7.55 3.80
N MET A 55 10.59 -7.18 2.55
CA MET A 55 9.82 -6.14 1.89
C MET A 55 8.74 -6.76 1.00
N ILE A 56 7.54 -6.20 1.08
CA ILE A 56 6.40 -6.62 0.28
C ILE A 56 5.81 -5.41 -0.44
N LEU A 57 5.64 -5.54 -1.75
CA LEU A 57 4.94 -4.59 -2.61
C LEU A 57 3.55 -5.11 -2.92
N TYR A 58 2.54 -4.27 -2.69
CA TYR A 58 1.15 -4.54 -3.02
C TYR A 58 0.63 -3.54 -4.06
N HIS A 59 -0.16 -4.08 -4.99
CA HIS A 59 -1.15 -3.30 -5.71
C HIS A 59 -2.36 -3.11 -4.80
N ALA A 60 -2.78 -1.86 -4.62
CA ALA A 60 -3.94 -1.52 -3.81
C ALA A 60 -5.05 -1.01 -4.72
N GLU A 61 -6.00 -1.89 -5.02
CA GLU A 61 -7.18 -1.58 -5.83
C GLU A 61 -8.19 -0.82 -4.96
N ARG A 62 -8.67 0.33 -5.45
CA ARG A 62 -9.63 1.13 -4.70
C ARG A 62 -11.03 0.53 -4.75
N MET A 63 -11.49 -0.04 -3.65
CA MET A 63 -12.78 -0.74 -3.59
C MET A 63 -13.92 0.15 -3.07
N THR A 64 -13.76 0.69 -1.86
CA THR A 64 -14.84 1.40 -1.17
C THR A 64 -14.34 2.75 -0.66
N LEU A 65 -15.00 3.83 -1.09
CA LEU A 65 -14.80 5.17 -0.55
C LEU A 65 -15.72 5.40 0.64
N GLN A 66 -15.26 6.11 1.68
CA GLN A 66 -16.09 6.45 2.83
C GLN A 66 -17.39 7.18 2.41
N THR A 67 -17.34 8.01 1.37
CA THR A 67 -18.50 8.73 0.84
C THR A 67 -19.57 7.81 0.24
N ALA A 68 -19.22 6.59 -0.14
CA ALA A 68 -20.16 5.57 -0.63
C ALA A 68 -20.76 4.71 0.51
N MET A 69 -20.24 4.84 1.73
CA MET A 69 -20.67 4.05 2.90
C MET A 69 -21.81 4.72 3.68
N GLY A 70 -22.05 6.02 3.48
CA GLY A 70 -22.85 6.83 4.39
C GLY A 70 -22.03 7.07 5.66
N THR A 71 -22.32 6.33 6.73
CA THR A 71 -21.45 6.26 7.91
C THR A 71 -20.68 4.95 7.88
N GLY A 72 -19.37 5.03 7.60
CA GLY A 72 -18.45 3.91 7.80
C GLY A 72 -17.88 3.90 9.21
N ALA A 73 -17.79 2.74 9.86
CA ALA A 73 -17.26 2.65 11.23
C ALA A 73 -16.44 1.39 11.48
N LEU A 74 -15.30 1.55 12.15
CA LEU A 74 -14.49 0.49 12.71
C LEU A 74 -14.96 0.20 14.13
N THR A 75 -15.18 -1.08 14.45
CA THR A 75 -15.61 -1.50 15.80
C THR A 75 -14.58 -2.47 16.38
N ASP A 76 -13.95 -2.08 17.49
CA ASP A 76 -12.90 -2.83 18.19
C ASP A 76 -13.38 -4.22 18.64
N SER A 77 -14.38 -4.31 19.52
CA SER A 77 -14.80 -5.58 20.13
C SER A 77 -15.27 -6.69 19.19
N THR A 78 -15.56 -6.37 17.93
CA THR A 78 -15.98 -7.33 16.91
C THR A 78 -15.03 -7.41 15.72
N ASP A 79 -14.00 -6.54 15.67
CA ASP A 79 -13.10 -6.38 14.53
C ASP A 79 -13.85 -6.35 13.19
N THR A 80 -14.76 -5.37 13.11
CA THR A 80 -15.59 -5.15 11.93
C THR A 80 -15.43 -3.75 11.37
N CYS A 81 -15.63 -3.66 10.06
CA CYS A 81 -15.91 -2.41 9.38
C CYS A 81 -17.36 -2.44 8.91
N THR A 82 -18.18 -1.50 9.40
CA THR A 82 -19.61 -1.43 9.09
C THR A 82 -19.93 -0.24 8.21
N ARG A 83 -21.09 -0.29 7.54
CA ARG A 83 -21.66 0.86 6.84
C ARG A 83 -23.17 0.94 6.89
N THR A 84 -23.70 2.15 6.78
CA THR A 84 -25.15 2.40 6.82
C THR A 84 -25.81 2.42 5.43
N SER A 85 -25.03 2.46 4.35
CA SER A 85 -25.54 2.44 2.97
C SER A 85 -24.57 1.73 2.00
N GLY A 86 -25.06 1.36 0.82
CA GLY A 86 -24.34 0.57 -0.19
C GLY A 86 -24.36 -0.94 0.09
N SER A 87 -23.59 -1.76 -0.66
CA SER A 87 -23.35 -3.20 -0.35
C SER A 87 -21.88 -3.61 -0.57
N PHE A 88 -21.16 -4.16 0.44
CA PHE A 88 -19.73 -4.51 0.30
C PHE A 88 -19.56 -5.66 -0.69
N ILE A 89 -20.58 -6.52 -0.76
CA ILE A 89 -20.70 -7.56 -1.77
C ILE A 89 -20.81 -6.93 -3.17
N THR A 90 -21.57 -5.83 -3.31
CA THR A 90 -21.72 -5.10 -4.57
C THR A 90 -20.44 -4.35 -4.95
N ASP A 91 -19.70 -3.85 -3.97
CA ASP A 91 -18.37 -3.28 -4.19
C ASP A 91 -17.36 -4.35 -4.65
N GLY A 92 -17.66 -5.64 -4.46
CA GLY A 92 -16.86 -6.76 -4.97
C GLY A 92 -15.92 -7.38 -3.94
N TRP A 93 -16.14 -7.14 -2.64
CA TRP A 93 -15.40 -7.79 -1.56
C TRP A 93 -15.77 -9.26 -1.41
N LEU A 94 -14.76 -10.09 -1.17
CA LEU A 94 -14.90 -11.52 -0.91
C LEU A 94 -14.17 -11.92 0.38
N VAL A 95 -14.63 -13.01 1.00
CA VAL A 95 -13.89 -13.63 2.11
C VAL A 95 -12.53 -14.10 1.60
N GLY A 96 -11.47 -13.83 2.35
CA GLY A 96 -10.09 -14.09 1.95
C GLY A 96 -9.39 -12.91 1.25
N ASP A 97 -10.11 -11.85 0.88
CA ASP A 97 -9.48 -10.64 0.38
C ASP A 97 -8.62 -9.98 1.47
N ARG A 98 -7.52 -9.35 1.05
CA ARG A 98 -6.69 -8.52 1.93
C ARG A 98 -7.22 -7.10 1.91
N LEU A 99 -7.82 -6.67 3.00
CA LEU A 99 -8.27 -5.30 3.23
C LEU A 99 -7.11 -4.45 3.71
N PHE A 100 -6.93 -3.25 3.16
CA PHE A 100 -6.13 -2.17 3.73
C PHE A 100 -7.02 -0.96 4.02
N VAL A 101 -7.03 -0.51 5.27
CA VAL A 101 -7.78 0.67 5.71
C VAL A 101 -6.86 1.88 5.66
N HIS A 102 -7.19 2.85 4.82
CA HIS A 102 -6.41 4.07 4.67
C HIS A 102 -7.21 5.31 5.10
N GLY A 103 -6.52 6.24 5.75
CA GLY A 103 -7.08 7.52 6.18
C GLY A 103 -8.05 7.49 7.36
N PRO A 104 -7.98 6.55 8.34
CA PRO A 104 -8.71 6.72 9.59
C PRO A 104 -8.21 7.93 10.38
N THR A 105 -8.98 8.38 11.37
CA THR A 105 -8.55 9.47 12.28
C THR A 105 -7.48 8.95 13.24
N THR A 106 -7.66 7.74 13.75
CA THR A 106 -6.68 7.08 14.60
C THR A 106 -5.62 6.39 13.74
N LEU A 107 -4.37 6.84 13.83
CA LEU A 107 -3.28 6.29 13.01
C LEU A 107 -3.11 4.78 13.20
N ALA A 108 -3.28 4.27 14.41
CA ALA A 108 -3.21 2.84 14.73
C ALA A 108 -4.27 1.99 13.99
N ASN A 109 -5.36 2.60 13.51
CA ASN A 109 -6.36 1.95 12.68
C ASN A 109 -6.00 1.91 11.18
N THR A 110 -4.80 2.38 10.81
CA THR A 110 -4.24 2.18 9.47
C THR A 110 -3.56 0.81 9.42
N PHE A 111 -4.35 -0.22 9.13
CA PHE A 111 -3.89 -1.61 9.11
C PHE A 111 -4.29 -2.31 7.82
N PHE A 112 -3.70 -3.48 7.61
CA PHE A 112 -4.19 -4.43 6.62
C PHE A 112 -4.42 -5.80 7.24
N VAL A 113 -5.47 -6.49 6.80
CA VAL A 113 -5.93 -7.76 7.35
C VAL A 113 -6.58 -8.61 6.27
N THR A 114 -6.71 -9.91 6.55
CA THR A 114 -7.51 -10.80 5.70
C THR A 114 -8.95 -10.83 6.19
N LEU A 115 -9.90 -10.66 5.28
CA LEU A 115 -11.33 -10.73 5.60
C LEU A 115 -11.74 -12.17 5.92
N THR A 116 -12.40 -12.35 7.06
CA THR A 116 -12.97 -13.63 7.49
C THR A 116 -14.47 -13.72 7.24
N GLY A 117 -15.13 -12.58 7.06
CA GLY A 117 -16.55 -12.50 6.75
C GLY A 117 -16.86 -11.28 5.89
N VAL A 118 -17.77 -11.45 4.93
CA VAL A 118 -18.30 -10.36 4.10
C VAL A 118 -19.81 -10.46 4.06
N ALA A 119 -20.47 -9.40 4.50
CA ALA A 119 -21.90 -9.17 4.39
C ALA A 119 -22.14 -7.83 3.70
N ALA A 120 -23.37 -7.57 3.26
CA ALA A 120 -23.70 -6.33 2.57
C ALA A 120 -23.29 -5.08 3.38
N LEU A 121 -23.48 -5.07 4.71
CA LEU A 121 -23.22 -3.90 5.55
C LEU A 121 -22.02 -4.05 6.48
N THR A 122 -21.32 -5.19 6.45
CA THR A 122 -20.28 -5.52 7.41
C THR A 122 -19.15 -6.31 6.75
N LEU A 123 -17.92 -5.86 6.93
CA LEU A 123 -16.70 -6.66 6.77
C LEU A 123 -16.26 -7.14 8.14
N THR A 124 -15.83 -8.39 8.25
CA THR A 124 -15.29 -9.00 9.47
C THR A 124 -13.88 -9.49 9.19
N PHE A 125 -12.99 -9.28 10.15
CA PHE A 125 -11.59 -9.72 10.08
C PHE A 125 -11.14 -10.26 11.45
N THR A 126 -9.91 -10.74 11.54
CA THR A 126 -9.38 -11.39 12.75
C THR A 126 -9.25 -10.39 13.91
N GLY A 127 -9.47 -10.92 15.12
CA GLY A 127 -9.47 -10.20 16.39
C GLY A 127 -8.21 -9.36 16.67
N SER A 128 -8.36 -8.26 17.43
CA SER A 128 -7.29 -7.37 17.92
C SER A 128 -6.60 -6.51 16.86
N THR A 129 -7.33 -6.13 15.81
CA THR A 129 -6.77 -5.29 14.73
C THR A 129 -7.14 -3.83 14.93
N VAL A 130 -8.40 -3.55 15.26
CA VAL A 130 -8.87 -2.19 15.52
C VAL A 130 -8.40 -1.78 16.91
N ASP A 131 -7.60 -0.71 16.98
CA ASP A 131 -7.07 -0.19 18.25
C ASP A 131 -8.15 0.50 19.08
N THR A 132 -8.95 1.36 18.44
CA THR A 132 -10.03 2.11 19.07
C THR A 132 -11.20 2.20 18.10
N ALA A 133 -12.43 1.97 18.56
CA ALA A 133 -13.62 2.14 17.73
C ALA A 133 -13.74 3.59 17.21
N GLU A 134 -13.98 3.76 15.91
CA GLU A 134 -14.12 5.09 15.29
C GLU A 134 -15.03 5.08 14.06
N ASN A 135 -15.57 6.24 13.73
CA ASN A 135 -16.16 6.47 12.41
C ASN A 135 -15.06 6.85 11.42
N LEU A 136 -15.09 6.25 10.23
CA LEU A 136 -14.17 6.60 9.17
C LEU A 136 -14.44 8.04 8.70
N PRO A 137 -13.42 8.92 8.66
CA PRO A 137 -13.58 10.30 8.23
C PRO A 137 -13.78 10.40 6.70
N SER A 138 -14.24 11.56 6.25
CA SER A 138 -14.30 11.84 4.81
C SER A 138 -12.91 11.75 4.20
N GLY A 139 -12.77 11.00 3.12
CA GLY A 139 -11.48 10.72 2.48
C GLY A 139 -10.83 9.41 2.91
N ALA A 140 -11.38 8.69 3.89
CA ALA A 140 -10.97 7.32 4.16
C ALA A 140 -11.34 6.38 3.00
N ILE A 141 -10.47 5.41 2.74
CA ILE A 141 -10.57 4.49 1.61
C ILE A 141 -10.26 3.07 2.08
N LEU A 142 -11.06 2.12 1.63
CA LEU A 142 -10.78 0.70 1.79
C LEU A 142 -10.22 0.15 0.47
N TYR A 143 -9.00 -0.35 0.52
CA TYR A 143 -8.31 -0.93 -0.63
C TYR A 143 -8.26 -2.46 -0.52
N ARG A 144 -8.42 -3.14 -1.65
CA ARG A 144 -8.07 -4.56 -1.77
C ARG A 144 -6.62 -4.68 -2.19
N LEU A 145 -5.84 -5.44 -1.42
CA LEU A 145 -4.42 -5.65 -1.69
C LEU A 145 -4.16 -6.94 -2.48
N ALA A 146 -3.43 -6.82 -3.57
CA ALA A 146 -2.83 -7.94 -4.31
C ALA A 146 -1.30 -7.84 -4.21
N GLN A 147 -0.65 -8.90 -3.73
CA GLN A 147 0.81 -8.93 -3.62
C GLN A 147 1.44 -8.97 -5.02
N LEU A 148 2.31 -8.02 -5.31
CA LEU A 148 3.06 -7.94 -6.56
C LEU A 148 4.46 -8.54 -6.42
N HIS A 149 5.16 -8.20 -5.33
CA HIS A 149 6.53 -8.62 -5.13
C HIS A 149 6.82 -8.82 -3.64
N LEU A 150 7.66 -9.81 -3.33
CA LEU A 150 8.17 -10.07 -1.99
C LEU A 150 9.64 -10.41 -2.12
N THR A 151 10.48 -9.72 -1.36
CA THR A 151 11.92 -9.90 -1.40
C THR A 151 12.57 -9.53 -0.08
N THR A 152 13.85 -9.85 0.08
CA THR A 152 14.62 -9.49 1.26
C THR A 152 15.27 -8.13 1.07
N LEU A 153 15.06 -7.25 2.02
CA LEU A 153 15.83 -6.03 2.22
C LEU A 153 17.00 -6.35 3.15
N ALA A 154 18.21 -6.24 2.61
CA ALA A 154 19.41 -6.51 3.39
C ALA A 154 19.55 -5.54 4.57
N ALA A 155 20.23 -5.99 5.63
CA ALA A 155 20.60 -5.13 6.74
C ALA A 155 21.39 -3.91 6.23
N ASN A 156 21.01 -2.72 6.68
CA ASN A 156 21.59 -1.45 6.28
C ASN A 156 21.61 -1.20 4.76
N ALA A 157 20.66 -1.76 4.00
CA ALA A 157 20.56 -1.52 2.55
C ALA A 157 20.47 -0.02 2.22
N GLY A 158 21.31 0.46 1.30
CA GLY A 158 21.41 1.87 0.93
C GLY A 158 22.09 2.78 1.96
N ASN A 159 22.44 2.26 3.15
CA ASN A 159 23.05 3.02 4.25
C ASN A 159 24.47 2.53 4.62
N ALA A 160 24.81 1.27 4.35
CA ALA A 160 26.17 0.74 4.52
C ALA A 160 27.01 0.89 3.24
N ALA A 161 28.32 1.08 3.38
CA ALA A 161 29.25 1.38 2.29
C ALA A 161 29.42 0.26 1.22
N SER A 162 28.67 -0.83 1.30
CA SER A 162 28.71 -1.94 0.33
C SER A 162 27.37 -2.69 0.22
N THR A 163 26.29 -2.08 0.69
CA THR A 163 24.95 -2.65 0.57
C THR A 163 24.09 -1.64 -0.16
N ASP A 164 23.81 -1.90 -1.43
CA ASP A 164 22.97 -1.01 -2.23
C ASP A 164 21.53 -0.98 -1.71
N ALA A 165 20.80 0.08 -2.06
CA ALA A 165 19.36 0.11 -1.85
C ALA A 165 18.68 -0.96 -2.69
N LEU A 166 17.57 -1.50 -2.19
CA LEU A 166 16.79 -2.51 -2.87
C LEU A 166 15.92 -1.87 -3.96
N ASP A 167 16.08 -2.32 -5.20
CA ASP A 167 15.10 -2.07 -6.25
C ASP A 167 13.89 -3.01 -6.06
N MET A 168 12.74 -2.41 -5.78
CA MET A 168 11.48 -3.11 -5.53
C MET A 168 10.61 -3.25 -6.79
N LEU A 169 11.00 -2.62 -7.89
CA LEU A 169 10.37 -2.91 -9.16
C LEU A 169 10.75 -4.36 -9.52
N ILE A 170 9.81 -5.19 -9.94
CA ILE A 170 10.01 -6.63 -10.13
C ILE A 170 11.30 -6.90 -10.95
N THR A 171 12.22 -7.70 -10.38
CA THR A 171 13.60 -7.93 -10.87
C THR A 171 13.70 -8.96 -12.00
N ASP A 172 12.62 -9.69 -12.31
CA ASP A 172 12.56 -10.64 -13.44
C ASP A 172 12.26 -9.98 -14.79
N TYR A 173 12.30 -8.65 -14.88
CA TYR A 173 12.40 -7.95 -16.16
C TYR A 173 13.84 -7.43 -16.30
N PRO A 174 14.62 -7.92 -17.28
CA PRO A 174 16.07 -7.84 -17.27
C PRO A 174 16.55 -6.38 -17.15
N ALA A 175 17.54 -6.20 -16.27
CA ALA A 175 18.14 -4.96 -15.82
C ALA A 175 18.21 -3.83 -16.87
N ALA A 176 17.90 -2.63 -16.40
CA ALA A 176 17.94 -1.38 -17.14
C ALA A 176 19.40 -1.02 -17.54
N ASP A 177 19.78 -1.44 -18.75
CA ASP A 177 20.40 -0.54 -19.73
C ASP A 177 19.94 -0.84 -21.17
N ALA A 178 18.96 -1.73 -21.34
CA ALA A 178 18.52 -2.20 -22.66
C ALA A 178 16.99 -2.22 -22.90
N THR A 179 16.15 -1.89 -21.91
CA THR A 179 14.69 -1.83 -22.12
C THR A 179 14.08 -0.51 -21.59
N PRO A 180 13.62 0.40 -22.46
CA PRO A 180 12.94 1.64 -22.04
C PRO A 180 11.53 1.42 -21.41
N ASP A 181 11.11 0.17 -21.22
CA ASP A 181 9.72 -0.22 -20.90
C ASP A 181 9.54 -0.85 -19.50
N ARG A 182 10.48 -0.68 -18.57
CA ARG A 182 10.28 -1.18 -17.19
C ARG A 182 9.42 -0.20 -16.38
N TYR A 183 8.12 -0.47 -16.31
CA TYR A 183 7.19 0.29 -15.47
C TYR A 183 6.08 -0.60 -14.90
N LEU A 184 5.56 -0.21 -13.75
CA LEU A 184 4.29 -0.70 -13.23
C LEU A 184 3.18 0.28 -13.63
N THR A 185 2.06 -0.25 -14.12
CA THR A 185 0.86 0.55 -14.35
C THR A 185 -0.09 0.42 -13.19
N LEU A 186 -0.64 1.54 -12.74
CA LEU A 186 -1.74 1.59 -11.78
C LEU A 186 -3.02 2.02 -12.50
N GLY A 187 -4.14 1.39 -12.14
CA GLY A 187 -5.45 1.85 -12.56
C GLY A 187 -5.79 3.22 -11.99
N ALA A 188 -6.86 3.80 -12.52
CA ALA A 188 -7.40 5.07 -12.06
C ALA A 188 -7.65 5.07 -10.55
N ASN A 189 -6.94 5.93 -9.81
CA ASN A 189 -7.03 6.07 -8.35
C ASN A 189 -6.60 4.85 -7.52
N ASP A 190 -5.99 3.84 -8.14
CA ASP A 190 -5.34 2.76 -7.41
C ASP A 190 -4.07 3.27 -6.73
N ALA A 191 -3.46 2.43 -5.91
CA ALA A 191 -2.31 2.82 -5.11
C ALA A 191 -1.23 1.74 -5.07
N LEU A 192 -0.02 2.16 -4.70
CA LEU A 192 1.02 1.26 -4.24
C LEU A 192 1.09 1.29 -2.72
N VAL A 193 1.12 0.10 -2.13
CA VAL A 193 1.26 -0.08 -0.70
C VAL A 193 2.48 -0.94 -0.43
N PHE A 194 3.27 -0.51 0.54
CA PHE A 194 4.49 -1.15 0.98
C PHE A 194 4.30 -1.72 2.36
N SER A 195 4.86 -2.89 2.61
CA SER A 195 4.88 -3.47 3.95
C SER A 195 6.25 -4.06 4.27
N VAL A 196 6.64 -3.92 5.53
CA VAL A 196 7.79 -4.60 6.10
C VAL A 196 7.27 -5.80 6.90
N GLY A 197 7.53 -7.01 6.38
CA GLY A 197 7.03 -8.28 6.92
C GLY A 197 7.61 -8.66 8.28
N THR A 198 8.67 -7.98 8.72
CA THR A 198 9.33 -8.15 10.01
C THR A 198 9.36 -6.82 10.76
N ALA A 199 9.42 -6.88 12.08
CA ALA A 199 9.59 -5.68 12.90
C ALA A 199 10.87 -4.94 12.48
N VAL A 200 10.76 -3.64 12.23
CA VAL A 200 11.93 -2.76 12.12
C VAL A 200 12.50 -2.58 13.53
N GLY A 201 13.83 -2.61 13.67
CA GLY A 201 14.54 -2.50 14.95
C GLY A 201 14.21 -1.24 15.77
N ALA A 202 14.92 -1.03 16.89
CA ALA A 202 14.64 0.11 17.77
C ALA A 202 15.08 1.44 17.13
N SER A 203 14.50 2.55 17.59
CA SER A 203 14.86 3.88 17.07
C SER A 203 16.38 4.10 17.17
N PRO A 204 17.06 4.56 16.10
CA PRO A 204 16.54 5.28 14.93
C PRO A 204 16.24 4.41 13.68
N ASP A 205 16.06 3.10 13.83
CA ASP A 205 15.85 2.18 12.71
C ASP A 205 14.59 2.52 11.90
N ARG A 206 14.72 2.48 10.57
CA ARG A 206 13.65 2.78 9.62
C ARG A 206 13.90 2.14 8.26
N VAL A 207 12.84 2.12 7.45
CA VAL A 207 12.89 1.84 6.01
C VAL A 207 12.41 3.06 5.25
N ASP A 208 13.27 3.61 4.40
CA ASP A 208 13.00 4.74 3.52
C ASP A 208 12.64 4.20 2.12
N ILE A 209 11.46 4.55 1.61
CA ILE A 209 10.95 4.06 0.33
C ILE A 209 10.71 5.26 -0.57
N THR A 210 11.23 5.21 -1.79
CA THR A 210 11.03 6.27 -2.79
C THR A 210 10.51 5.67 -4.08
N CYS A 211 9.42 6.26 -4.58
CA CYS A 211 8.78 5.91 -5.84
C CYS A 211 8.93 7.06 -6.82
N TRP A 212 9.28 6.73 -8.07
CA TRP A 212 9.29 7.69 -9.17
C TRP A 212 8.27 7.27 -10.21
N GLY A 213 7.38 8.19 -10.56
CA GLY A 213 6.33 7.93 -11.53
C GLY A 213 5.72 9.20 -12.10
N GLY A 214 4.67 9.01 -12.86
CA GLY A 214 3.82 10.08 -13.39
C GLY A 214 2.42 9.58 -13.62
N ASP A 215 1.44 10.48 -13.43
CA ASP A 215 0.06 10.25 -13.85
C ASP A 215 -0.05 10.37 -15.37
N TYR A 216 -1.10 9.77 -15.94
CA TYR A 216 -1.43 9.87 -17.36
C TYR A 216 -2.11 11.18 -17.72
#